data_AF-A0A1Y2L5C3-F1
#
_entry.id   AF-A0A1Y2L5C3-F1
#
_cell.length_a   1.000
_cell.length_b   1.000
_cell.length_c   1.000
_cell.angle_alpha   90.00
_cell.angle_beta   90.00
_cell.angle_gamma   90.00
#
_symmetry.space_group_name_H-M   'P 1'
#
loop_
_entity.id
_entity.type
_entity.pdbx_description
1 polymer ?
#
loop_
_entity_poly.entity_id
_entity_poly.type
_entity_poly.pdbx_seq_one_letter_code
_entity_poly.pdbx_strand_id
1 'polypeptide(L)'
;GTDTASVSDTLTVDVTGVSDGAILNVSDASGLEDSAVALDIDTALLDDSESLQITITDVPDGAILSTGTDNGDGTWSLTPDQLEGLTITPPTDFSGEIGLTVLVSSADGNDTAVVMAELTVDVAAVADAPTLDVTNATGTE
;
A
#
# COMPACT_ATOMS: atom_id res chain seq x y z
N GLY A 1 -32.40 -9.52 20.24
CA GLY A 1 -30.94 -9.43 20.14
C GLY A 1 -30.65 -8.87 18.78
N THR A 2 -29.81 -7.85 18.69
CA THR A 2 -29.38 -7.28 17.41
C THR A 2 -28.23 -8.12 16.89
N ASP A 3 -28.52 -9.04 15.98
CA ASP A 3 -27.50 -9.80 15.27
C ASP A 3 -27.00 -8.93 14.11
N THR A 4 -25.94 -8.17 14.35
CA THR A 4 -25.20 -7.52 13.26
C THR A 4 -24.30 -8.59 12.64
N ALA A 5 -24.79 -9.25 11.60
CA ALA A 5 -23.96 -10.05 10.71
C ALA A 5 -23.22 -9.08 9.78
N SER A 6 -21.91 -8.96 9.95
CA SER A 6 -21.07 -8.30 8.94
C SER A 6 -20.98 -9.25 7.75
N VAL A 7 -21.75 -8.98 6.71
CA VAL A 7 -21.55 -9.58 5.39
C VAL A 7 -20.52 -8.71 4.70
N SER A 8 -19.29 -9.19 4.62
CA SER A 8 -18.33 -8.67 3.64
C SER A 8 -18.78 -9.21 2.28
N ASP A 9 -19.72 -8.51 1.65
CA ASP A 9 -20.12 -8.78 0.28
C ASP A 9 -19.00 -8.20 -0.59
N THR A 10 -18.04 -9.03 -1.00
CA THR A 10 -17.19 -8.69 -2.14
C THR A 10 -18.09 -8.70 -3.37
N LEU A 11 -18.64 -7.53 -3.72
CA LEU A 11 -19.41 -7.32 -4.93
C LEU A 11 -18.49 -7.57 -6.13
N THR A 12 -18.48 -8.81 -6.63
CA THR A 12 -17.91 -9.11 -7.95
C THR A 12 -18.91 -8.64 -8.99
N VAL A 13 -18.69 -7.44 -9.53
CA VAL A 13 -19.48 -6.92 -10.63
C VAL A 13 -19.17 -7.76 -11.87
N ASP A 14 -20.09 -8.65 -12.23
CA ASP A 14 -20.06 -9.40 -13.49
C ASP A 14 -20.52 -8.45 -14.61
N VAL A 15 -19.56 -7.96 -15.41
CA VAL A 15 -19.85 -7.19 -16.63
C VAL A 15 -19.49 -8.06 -17.81
N THR A 16 -20.50 -8.33 -18.63
CA THR A 16 -20.45 -9.19 -19.82
C THR A 16 -19.43 -8.67 -20.84
N GLY A 17 -18.28 -9.34 -20.90
CA GLY A 17 -17.10 -8.94 -21.66
C GLY A 17 -15.86 -9.27 -20.83
N VAL A 18 -15.53 -10.57 -20.74
CA VAL A 18 -14.50 -11.02 -19.80
C VAL A 18 -13.13 -10.69 -20.37
N SER A 19 -12.59 -9.52 -20.05
CA SER A 19 -11.14 -9.45 -19.85
C SER A 19 -10.83 -10.55 -18.85
N ASP A 20 -9.97 -11.51 -19.24
CA ASP A 20 -9.68 -12.68 -18.42
C ASP A 20 -9.13 -12.28 -17.04
N GLY A 21 -8.69 -11.02 -16.93
CA GLY A 21 -8.35 -10.33 -15.71
C GLY A 21 -6.85 -10.23 -15.52
N ALA A 22 -6.47 -9.82 -14.31
CA ALA A 22 -5.09 -9.86 -13.87
C ALA A 22 -4.99 -10.74 -12.63
N ILE A 23 -3.87 -11.42 -12.50
CA ILE A 23 -3.49 -12.05 -11.23
C ILE A 23 -2.89 -10.93 -10.37
N LEU A 24 -3.36 -10.80 -9.13
CA LEU A 24 -2.81 -9.91 -8.13
C LEU A 24 -2.48 -10.73 -6.89
N ASN A 25 -1.20 -10.76 -6.52
CA ASN A 25 -0.72 -11.30 -5.26
C ASN A 25 -0.05 -10.18 -4.48
N VAL A 26 -0.42 -10.03 -3.22
CA VAL A 26 0.20 -9.08 -2.31
C VAL A 26 0.62 -9.83 -1.05
N SER A 27 1.75 -9.43 -0.47
CA SER A 27 2.21 -9.94 0.81
C SER A 27 2.35 -8.79 1.80
N ASP A 28 1.91 -9.01 3.04
CA ASP A 28 2.09 -8.05 4.13
C ASP A 28 3.57 -7.67 4.28
N ALA A 29 3.80 -6.39 4.50
CA ALA A 29 5.13 -5.82 4.66
C ALA A 29 5.35 -5.36 6.10
N SER A 30 6.60 -5.32 6.54
CA SER A 30 6.96 -4.75 7.84
C SER A 30 8.29 -4.03 7.75
N GLY A 31 8.41 -2.96 8.52
CA GLY A 31 9.61 -2.13 8.52
C GLY A 31 9.69 -1.21 9.71
N LEU A 32 10.69 -0.33 9.68
CA LEU A 32 10.91 0.68 10.69
C LEU A 32 10.31 2.01 10.21
N GLU A 33 9.90 2.85 11.16
CA GLU A 33 9.65 4.26 10.84
C GLU A 33 10.90 4.90 10.20
N ASP A 34 10.68 5.91 9.36
CA ASP A 34 11.72 6.63 8.60
C ASP A 34 12.55 5.78 7.63
N SER A 35 12.12 4.55 7.36
CA SER A 35 12.81 3.61 6.47
C SER A 35 11.91 3.18 5.31
N ALA A 36 12.51 3.00 4.13
CA ALA A 36 11.80 2.44 3.00
C ALA A 36 11.45 0.96 3.28
N VAL A 37 10.16 0.67 3.30
CA VAL A 37 9.62 -0.68 3.47
C VAL A 37 9.33 -1.25 2.09
N ALA A 38 9.94 -2.38 1.75
CA ALA A 38 9.68 -3.05 0.48
C ALA A 38 8.25 -3.61 0.46
N LEU A 39 7.53 -3.29 -0.61
CA LEU A 39 6.21 -3.84 -0.86
C LEU A 39 6.33 -4.97 -1.89
N ASP A 40 5.76 -6.12 -1.54
CA ASP A 40 5.74 -7.30 -2.39
C ASP A 40 4.36 -7.38 -3.06
N ILE A 41 4.27 -6.77 -4.24
CA ILE A 41 3.05 -6.70 -5.06
C ILE A 41 3.39 -7.30 -6.42
N ASP A 42 2.94 -8.54 -6.63
CA ASP A 42 3.08 -9.23 -7.89
C ASP A 42 1.78 -9.12 -8.68
N THR A 43 1.90 -8.66 -9.92
CA THR A 43 0.78 -8.68 -10.87
C THR A 43 1.18 -9.37 -12.15
N ALA A 44 0.23 -10.07 -12.76
CA ALA A 44 0.44 -10.70 -14.04
C ALA A 44 -0.79 -10.52 -14.92
N LEU A 45 -0.55 -10.13 -16.17
CA LEU A 45 -1.55 -10.23 -17.22
C LEU A 45 -1.82 -11.70 -17.54
N LEU A 46 -3.08 -12.01 -17.85
CA LEU A 46 -3.42 -13.28 -18.48
C LEU A 46 -3.13 -13.25 -19.98
N ASP A 47 -3.22 -12.07 -20.61
CA ASP A 47 -2.87 -11.82 -22.00
C ASP A 47 -2.04 -10.53 -22.19
N ASP A 48 -0.88 -10.65 -22.85
CA ASP A 48 0.04 -9.52 -23.09
C ASP A 48 -0.51 -8.42 -24.04
N SER A 49 -1.68 -8.65 -24.65
CA SER A 49 -2.35 -7.65 -25.51
C SER A 49 -3.16 -6.62 -24.73
N GLU A 50 -3.41 -6.85 -23.45
CA GLU A 50 -4.18 -5.97 -22.58
C GLU A 50 -3.30 -4.89 -21.92
N SER A 51 -3.92 -3.81 -21.43
CA SER A 51 -3.24 -2.78 -20.64
C SER A 51 -3.56 -2.91 -19.16
N LEU A 52 -2.52 -2.88 -18.30
CA LEU A 52 -2.68 -2.82 -16.85
C LEU A 52 -2.47 -1.41 -16.29
N GLN A 53 -3.36 -1.02 -15.39
CA GLN A 53 -3.21 0.13 -14.53
C GLN A 53 -3.30 -0.32 -13.08
N ILE A 54 -2.32 0.04 -12.26
CA ILE A 54 -2.35 -0.20 -10.82
C ILE A 54 -2.65 1.12 -10.11
N THR A 55 -3.55 1.06 -9.14
CA THR A 55 -3.90 2.19 -8.27
C THR A 55 -3.81 1.72 -6.83
N ILE A 56 -2.97 2.35 -6.03
CA ILE A 56 -2.91 2.11 -4.59
C ILE A 56 -3.73 3.21 -3.91
N THR A 57 -4.64 2.85 -3.02
CA THR A 57 -5.43 3.79 -2.21
C THR A 57 -5.15 3.61 -0.73
N ASP A 58 -5.71 4.51 0.07
CA ASP A 58 -5.52 4.56 1.52
C ASP A 58 -4.06 4.80 1.94
N VAL A 59 -3.28 5.43 1.04
CA VAL A 59 -1.91 5.85 1.36
C VAL A 59 -1.98 7.02 2.36
N PRO A 60 -1.37 6.89 3.56
CA PRO A 60 -1.47 7.91 4.58
C PRO A 60 -0.73 9.19 4.16
N ASP A 61 -1.22 10.33 4.65
CA ASP A 61 -0.63 11.63 4.35
C ASP A 61 0.83 11.69 4.83
N GLY A 62 1.72 12.10 3.95
CA GLY A 62 3.16 12.12 4.19
C GLY A 62 3.90 10.81 3.89
N ALA A 63 3.20 9.71 3.56
CA ALA A 63 3.86 8.52 3.02
C ALA A 63 4.22 8.72 1.55
N ILE A 64 5.36 8.15 1.14
CA ILE A 64 5.91 8.31 -0.21
C ILE A 64 6.26 6.95 -0.79
N LEU A 65 5.75 6.65 -1.98
CA LEU A 65 6.18 5.47 -2.73
C LEU A 65 7.43 5.80 -3.58
N SER A 66 8.32 4.83 -3.72
CA SER A 66 9.56 5.00 -4.50
C SER A 66 9.31 5.13 -6.00
N THR A 67 8.18 4.62 -6.49
CA THR A 67 7.75 4.65 -7.89
C THR A 67 6.28 5.01 -7.96
N GLY A 68 5.80 5.32 -9.17
CA GLY A 68 4.43 5.74 -9.38
C GLY A 68 4.24 7.25 -9.42
N THR A 69 2.97 7.65 -9.53
CA THR A 69 2.51 9.03 -9.53
C THR A 69 1.55 9.23 -8.36
N ASP A 70 1.91 10.11 -7.44
CA ASP A 70 1.01 10.60 -6.39
C ASP A 70 -0.08 11.48 -7.00
N ASN A 71 -1.35 11.12 -6.79
CA ASN A 71 -2.49 11.92 -7.24
C ASN A 71 -2.86 13.03 -6.23
N GLY A 72 -2.27 13.02 -5.04
CA GLY A 72 -2.44 14.05 -4.00
C GLY A 72 -3.72 13.92 -3.16
N ASP A 73 -4.45 12.82 -3.29
CA ASP A 73 -5.68 12.51 -2.58
C ASP A 73 -5.57 11.23 -1.73
N GLY A 74 -4.36 10.75 -1.48
CA GLY A 74 -4.09 9.47 -0.82
C GLY A 74 -4.16 8.28 -1.78
N THR A 75 -4.20 8.54 -3.10
CA THR A 75 -4.10 7.53 -4.14
C THR A 75 -2.85 7.69 -4.99
N TRP A 76 -2.30 6.58 -5.43
CA TRP A 76 -1.11 6.52 -6.26
C TRP A 76 -1.36 5.66 -7.50
N SER A 77 -0.95 6.16 -8.65
CA SER A 77 -1.07 5.46 -9.93
C SER A 77 0.27 4.88 -10.35
N LEU A 78 0.32 3.58 -10.62
CA LEU A 78 1.51 2.82 -11.02
C LEU A 78 1.26 1.97 -12.26
N THR A 79 2.35 1.62 -12.95
CA THR A 79 2.38 0.61 -14.01
C THR A 79 3.01 -0.68 -13.50
N PRO A 80 2.76 -1.85 -14.13
CA PRO A 80 3.33 -3.12 -13.66
C PRO A 80 4.86 -3.11 -13.61
N ASP A 81 5.52 -2.41 -14.54
CA ASP A 81 6.99 -2.26 -14.54
C ASP A 81 7.53 -1.50 -13.32
N GLN A 82 6.67 -0.74 -12.62
CA GLN A 82 7.04 0.04 -11.44
C GLN A 82 6.83 -0.72 -10.14
N LEU A 83 6.19 -1.89 -10.17
CA LEU A 83 6.00 -2.74 -9.01
C LEU A 83 7.30 -3.44 -8.60
N GLU A 84 8.18 -3.73 -9.57
CA GLU A 84 9.46 -4.37 -9.29
C GLU A 84 10.36 -3.44 -8.46
N GLY A 85 10.58 -3.82 -7.19
CA GLY A 85 11.34 -3.01 -6.23
C GLY A 85 10.54 -1.84 -5.65
N LEU A 86 9.21 -1.90 -5.69
CA LEU A 86 8.37 -0.90 -5.03
C LEU A 86 8.65 -0.86 -3.53
N THR A 87 8.81 0.35 -2.99
CA THR A 87 8.93 0.58 -1.56
C THR A 87 8.03 1.71 -1.12
N ILE A 88 7.46 1.62 0.06
CA ILE A 88 6.77 2.72 0.74
C ILE A 88 7.62 3.25 1.88
N THR A 89 7.78 4.56 1.94
CA THR A 89 8.36 5.26 3.09
C THR A 89 7.21 5.79 3.92
N PRO A 90 7.01 5.33 5.16
CA PRO A 90 5.95 5.83 6.02
C PRO A 90 6.18 7.31 6.38
N PRO A 91 5.15 8.02 6.87
CA PRO A 91 5.30 9.39 7.33
C PRO A 91 6.32 9.48 8.50
N THR A 92 6.96 10.63 8.64
CA THR A 92 7.89 10.87 9.76
C THR A 92 7.18 10.72 11.11
N ASP A 93 7.82 10.08 12.08
CA ASP A 93 7.27 9.81 13.42
C ASP A 93 5.97 8.97 13.41
N PHE A 94 5.70 8.21 12.34
CA PHE A 94 4.55 7.31 12.25
C PHE A 94 4.91 5.91 12.75
N SER A 95 4.11 5.39 13.69
CA SER A 95 4.19 4.00 14.14
C SER A 95 2.81 3.36 14.22
N GLY A 96 2.73 2.08 13.86
CA GLY A 96 1.49 1.32 13.76
C GLY A 96 1.30 0.65 12.40
N GLU A 97 0.09 0.20 12.14
CA GLU A 97 -0.26 -0.50 10.90
C GLU A 97 -0.82 0.49 9.86
N ILE A 98 -0.33 0.41 8.63
CA ILE A 98 -0.86 1.11 7.46
C ILE A 98 -1.61 0.09 6.61
N GLY A 99 -2.93 0.28 6.45
CA GLY A 99 -3.74 -0.52 5.53
C GLY A 99 -3.76 0.14 4.16
N LEU A 100 -3.17 -0.50 3.17
CA LEU A 100 -3.18 -0.08 1.78
C LEU A 100 -4.13 -0.96 0.99
N THR A 101 -4.83 -0.37 0.02
CA THR A 101 -5.63 -1.15 -0.93
C THR A 101 -4.99 -1.04 -2.31
N VAL A 102 -4.62 -2.18 -2.90
CA VAL A 102 -4.04 -2.25 -4.25
C VAL A 102 -5.13 -2.65 -5.22
N LEU A 103 -5.43 -1.79 -6.19
CA LEU A 103 -6.36 -2.05 -7.27
C LEU A 103 -5.58 -2.23 -8.56
N VAL A 104 -5.92 -3.25 -9.32
CA VAL A 104 -5.34 -3.52 -10.63
C VAL A 104 -6.48 -3.60 -11.63
N SER A 105 -6.45 -2.72 -12.62
CA SER A 105 -7.39 -2.69 -13.72
C SER A 105 -6.71 -3.23 -14.97
N SER A 106 -7.21 -4.34 -15.52
CA SER A 106 -6.89 -4.80 -16.88
C SER A 106 -7.94 -4.28 -17.86
N ALA A 107 -7.51 -3.86 -19.05
CA ALA A 107 -8.40 -3.44 -20.12
C ALA A 107 -8.00 -4.06 -21.46
N ASP A 108 -8.98 -4.68 -22.14
CA ASP A 108 -8.87 -5.21 -23.50
C ASP A 108 -9.95 -4.61 -24.40
N GLY A 109 -9.57 -3.63 -25.21
CA GLY A 109 -10.48 -2.96 -26.14
C GLY A 109 -11.65 -2.26 -25.42
N ASN A 110 -12.81 -2.93 -25.37
CA ASN A 110 -14.02 -2.44 -24.70
C ASN A 110 -14.29 -3.12 -23.35
N ASP A 111 -13.50 -4.12 -23.00
CA ASP A 111 -13.65 -4.94 -21.82
C ASP A 111 -12.69 -4.46 -20.72
N THR A 112 -13.12 -4.54 -19.46
CA THR A 112 -12.32 -4.09 -18.32
C THR A 112 -12.58 -5.00 -17.14
N ALA A 113 -11.51 -5.49 -16.53
CA ALA A 113 -11.53 -6.28 -15.32
C ALA A 113 -10.78 -5.52 -14.22
N VAL A 114 -11.30 -5.55 -12.99
CA VAL A 114 -10.66 -4.92 -11.84
C VAL A 114 -10.52 -5.96 -10.74
N VAL A 115 -9.31 -6.11 -10.22
CA VAL A 115 -9.02 -6.92 -9.03
C VAL A 115 -8.45 -6.02 -7.94
N MET A 116 -8.76 -6.34 -6.69
CA MET A 116 -8.27 -5.59 -5.54
C MET A 116 -7.74 -6.53 -4.46
N ALA A 117 -6.71 -6.10 -3.76
CA ALA A 117 -6.16 -6.80 -2.61
C ALA A 117 -5.76 -5.81 -1.52
N GLU A 118 -5.94 -6.23 -0.28
CA GLU A 118 -5.54 -5.46 0.90
C GLU A 118 -4.12 -5.85 1.29
N LEU A 119 -3.31 -4.85 1.61
CA LEU A 119 -1.92 -4.98 2.01
C LEU A 119 -1.73 -4.25 3.32
N THR A 120 -1.23 -4.94 4.34
CA THR A 120 -0.87 -4.31 5.61
C THR A 120 0.62 -4.05 5.69
N VAL A 121 0.99 -2.86 6.15
CA VAL A 121 2.38 -2.46 6.41
C VAL A 121 2.54 -2.17 7.90
N ASP A 122 3.25 -3.04 8.61
CA ASP A 122 3.56 -2.84 10.03
C ASP A 122 4.81 -1.94 10.15
N VAL A 123 4.63 -0.76 10.76
CA VAL A 123 5.70 0.21 10.99
C VAL A 123 6.04 0.20 12.47
N ALA A 124 7.17 -0.41 12.80
CA ALA A 124 7.69 -0.44 14.16
C ALA A 124 8.34 0.91 14.52
N ALA A 125 7.92 1.46 15.66
CA ALA A 125 8.54 2.65 16.23
C ALA A 125 10.02 2.40 16.54
N VAL A 126 10.88 3.29 16.07
CA VAL A 126 12.28 3.37 16.47
C VAL A 126 12.33 4.27 17.69
N ALA A 127 12.39 3.65 18.87
CA ALA A 127 12.54 4.40 20.11
C ALA A 127 13.79 5.30 20.05
N ASP A 128 13.60 6.61 19.87
CA ASP A 128 14.70 7.56 19.95
C ASP A 128 15.25 7.54 21.38
N ALA A 129 16.56 7.32 21.50
CA ALA A 129 17.17 7.24 22.81
C ALA A 129 17.13 8.64 23.44
N PRO A 130 16.55 8.83 24.65
CA PRO A 130 16.54 10.15 25.26
C PRO A 130 17.99 10.62 25.46
N THR A 131 18.41 11.66 24.75
CA THR A 131 19.67 12.35 25.03
C THR A 131 19.49 13.10 26.34
N LEU A 132 19.84 12.44 27.43
CA LEU A 132 19.89 13.03 28.76
C LEU A 132 21.13 13.91 28.83
N ASP A 133 21.00 15.21 28.49
CA ASP A 133 22.02 16.20 28.81
C ASP A 133 22.05 16.38 30.33
N VAL A 134 22.83 15.52 31.00
CA VAL A 134 23.13 15.71 32.41
C VAL A 134 24.23 16.76 32.47
N THR A 135 23.84 18.03 32.43
CA THR A 135 24.75 19.08 32.89
C THR A 135 24.93 18.83 34.38
N ASN A 136 26.06 18.20 34.74
CA ASN A 136 26.44 17.98 36.13
C ASN A 136 26.45 19.33 36.87
N ALA A 137 25.39 19.63 37.61
CA ALA A 137 25.41 20.67 38.60
C ALA A 137 26.38 20.23 39.70
N THR A 138 27.64 20.64 39.60
CA THR A 138 28.58 20.52 40.71
C THR A 138 28.09 21.45 41.80
N GLY A 139 27.44 20.88 42.82
CA GLY A 139 27.14 21.60 44.04
C GLY A 139 28.43 22.13 44.65
N THR A 140 28.44 23.41 45.00
CA THR A 140 29.39 23.97 45.96
C THR A 140 28.60 24.36 47.20
N GLU A 141 29.10 23.87 48.33
CA GLU A 141 28.58 23.98 49.70
C GLU A 141 28.24 25.40 50.17
#